data_AF-A0A973BUT7-F1
#
_entry.id   AF-A0A973BUT7-F1
#
_cell.length_a   1.000
_cell.length_b   1.000
_cell.length_c   1.000
_cell.angle_alpha   90.00
_cell.angle_beta   90.00
_cell.angle_gamma   90.00
#
_symmetry.space_group_name_H-M   'P 1'
#
loop_
_entity.id
_entity.type
_entity.pdbx_description
1 polymer ?
#
loop_
_entity_poly.entity_id
_entity_poly.type
_entity_poly.pdbx_seq_one_letter_code
_entity_poly.pdbx_strand_id
1 'polypeptide(L)'
;MDLTGRIREKRLLREINQKRKETKLMKKQDKGFTLVELLIVIVILGILATVTVFAVRGITDRGEKNACATELRSVETAIEAYYAQNNQTDATSIDDLLDEYLKAEPTYVTVTFPQNGGTPTVTAIDPTNCGDSQP
;
A
#
# COMPACT_ATOMS: atom_id res chain seq x y z
N MET A 1 -49.72 -54.46 49.14
CA MET A 1 -49.39 -53.10 48.67
C MET A 1 -47.91 -53.12 48.28
N ASP A 2 -47.62 -53.27 46.99
CA ASP A 2 -46.28 -53.67 46.51
C ASP A 2 -45.30 -52.47 46.48
N LEU A 3 -44.27 -52.51 47.35
CA LEU A 3 -43.23 -51.48 47.44
C LEU A 3 -42.25 -51.52 46.25
N THR A 4 -42.25 -52.60 45.47
CA THR A 4 -41.28 -52.85 44.40
C THR A 4 -41.51 -51.94 43.19
N GLY A 5 -42.77 -51.58 42.90
CA GLY A 5 -43.14 -50.66 41.83
C GLY A 5 -42.57 -49.24 42.02
N ARG A 6 -42.61 -48.72 43.25
CA ARG A 6 -42.13 -47.36 43.56
C ARG A 6 -40.60 -47.22 43.45
N ILE A 7 -39.86 -48.31 43.60
CA ILE A 7 -38.39 -48.31 43.49
C ILE A 7 -37.95 -48.26 42.03
N ARG A 8 -38.67 -48.94 41.12
CA ARG A 8 -38.41 -48.89 39.68
C ARG A 8 -38.73 -47.52 39.09
N GLU A 9 -39.81 -46.89 39.52
CA GLU A 9 -40.23 -45.55 39.08
C GLU A 9 -39.21 -44.47 39.46
N LYS A 10 -38.73 -44.47 40.71
CA LYS A 10 -37.70 -43.51 41.15
C LYS A 10 -36.36 -43.68 40.42
N ARG A 11 -36.05 -44.87 39.91
CA ARG A 11 -34.81 -45.13 39.16
C ARG A 11 -34.90 -44.62 37.72
N LEU A 12 -36.05 -44.82 37.07
CA LEU A 12 -36.36 -44.25 35.74
C LEU A 12 -36.37 -42.72 35.75
N LEU A 13 -36.95 -42.11 36.79
CA LEU A 13 -37.00 -40.65 36.91
C LEU A 13 -35.61 -40.00 37.07
N ARG A 14 -34.66 -40.70 37.70
CA ARG A 14 -33.27 -40.24 37.80
C ARG A 14 -32.57 -40.29 36.44
N GLU A 15 -32.76 -41.36 35.68
CA GLU A 15 -32.24 -41.50 34.32
C GLU A 15 -32.77 -40.44 33.36
N ILE A 16 -34.09 -40.19 33.39
CA ILE A 16 -34.73 -39.19 32.53
C ILE A 16 -34.22 -37.78 32.88
N ASN A 17 -34.10 -37.45 34.17
CA ASN A 17 -33.59 -36.15 34.60
C ASN A 17 -32.09 -35.98 34.32
N GLN A 18 -31.30 -37.05 34.34
CA GLN A 18 -29.88 -37.03 34.02
C GLN A 18 -29.64 -36.82 32.52
N LYS A 19 -30.41 -37.50 31.64
CA LYS A 19 -30.39 -37.26 30.19
C LYS A 19 -30.87 -35.85 29.80
N ARG A 20 -31.80 -35.27 30.59
CA ARG A 20 -32.23 -33.86 30.42
C ARG A 20 -31.17 -32.84 30.83
N LYS A 21 -30.20 -33.19 31.69
CA LYS A 21 -29.11 -32.29 32.08
C LYS A 21 -28.05 -32.17 30.99
N GLU A 22 -27.71 -33.25 30.30
CA GLU A 22 -26.71 -33.23 29.21
C GLU A 22 -27.22 -32.51 27.95
N THR A 23 -28.51 -32.62 27.62
CA THR A 23 -29.12 -31.90 26.49
C THR A 23 -29.28 -30.39 26.71
N LYS A 24 -29.16 -29.90 27.95
CA LYS A 24 -29.18 -28.46 28.25
C LYS A 24 -27.84 -27.75 28.08
N LEU A 25 -26.72 -28.48 27.95
CA LEU A 25 -25.38 -27.88 27.86
C LEU A 25 -25.00 -27.40 26.44
N MET A 26 -25.82 -27.70 25.42
CA MET A 26 -25.52 -27.39 24.01
C MET A 26 -26.24 -26.16 23.45
N LYS A 27 -26.93 -25.35 24.26
CA LYS A 27 -27.39 -24.03 23.83
C LYS A 27 -26.31 -22.99 24.09
N LYS A 28 -25.20 -23.08 23.33
CA LYS A 28 -24.37 -21.90 23.10
C LYS A 28 -25.26 -20.86 22.43
N GLN A 29 -25.47 -19.75 23.10
CA GLN A 29 -26.11 -18.59 22.49
C GLN A 29 -25.11 -18.01 21.50
N ASP A 30 -25.20 -18.42 20.24
CA ASP A 30 -24.53 -17.73 19.15
C ASP A 30 -25.18 -16.36 19.00
N LYS A 31 -24.63 -15.38 19.73
CA LYS A 31 -24.96 -13.97 19.56
C LYS A 31 -24.39 -13.53 18.22
N GLY A 32 -25.18 -13.64 17.16
CA GLY A 32 -24.86 -13.07 15.87
C GLY A 32 -24.82 -11.54 15.94
N PHE A 33 -23.96 -10.94 15.11
CA PHE A 33 -23.97 -9.50 14.87
C PHE A 33 -25.35 -9.05 14.40
N THR A 34 -25.83 -7.91 14.91
CA THR A 34 -27.10 -7.36 14.44
C THR A 34 -26.92 -6.78 13.04
N LEU A 35 -27.94 -6.85 12.19
CA LEU A 35 -27.89 -6.24 10.85
C LEU A 35 -27.61 -4.73 10.93
N VAL A 36 -28.09 -4.08 11.99
CA VAL A 36 -27.87 -2.65 12.25
C VAL A 36 -26.38 -2.37 12.50
N GLU A 37 -25.71 -3.23 13.25
CA GLU A 37 -24.29 -3.09 13.56
C GLU A 37 -23.40 -3.22 12.32
N LEU A 38 -23.75 -4.12 11.40
CA LEU A 38 -23.07 -4.21 10.11
C LEU A 38 -23.42 -3.01 9.18
N LEU A 39 -24.66 -2.53 9.22
CA LEU A 39 -25.13 -1.42 8.40
C LEU A 39 -24.36 -0.13 8.70
N ILE A 40 -24.19 0.23 9.97
CA ILE A 40 -23.46 1.46 10.31
C ILE A 40 -21.99 1.38 9.88
N VAL A 41 -21.38 0.20 9.93
CA VAL A 41 -19.97 -0.01 9.57
C VAL A 41 -19.76 0.25 8.09
N ILE A 42 -20.58 -0.32 7.22
CA ILE A 42 -20.44 -0.10 5.76
C ILE A 42 -20.75 1.34 5.38
N VAL A 43 -21.64 2.02 6.10
CA VAL A 43 -21.93 3.44 5.90
C VAL A 43 -20.69 4.29 6.23
N ILE A 44 -20.06 4.05 7.38
CA ILE A 44 -18.84 4.77 7.76
C ILE A 44 -17.70 4.45 6.80
N LEU A 45 -17.50 3.18 6.42
CA LEU A 45 -16.48 2.78 5.44
C LEU A 45 -16.71 3.44 4.07
N GLY A 46 -17.96 3.58 3.63
CA GLY A 46 -18.30 4.29 2.39
C GLY A 46 -17.90 5.76 2.44
N ILE A 47 -18.21 6.46 3.54
CA ILE A 47 -17.83 7.86 3.72
C ILE A 47 -16.30 8.00 3.75
N LEU A 48 -15.60 7.18 4.54
CA LEU A 48 -14.15 7.23 4.64
C LEU A 48 -13.47 6.94 3.30
N ALA A 49 -13.93 5.93 2.56
CA ALA A 49 -13.35 5.57 1.28
C ALA A 49 -13.35 6.73 0.27
N THR A 50 -14.45 7.50 0.21
CA THR A 50 -14.53 8.66 -0.69
C THR A 50 -13.52 9.75 -0.35
N VAL A 51 -13.36 10.08 0.94
CA VAL A 51 -12.36 11.07 1.41
C VAL A 51 -10.94 10.59 1.12
N THR A 52 -10.65 9.31 1.36
CA THR A 52 -9.33 8.71 1.14
C THR A 52 -8.88 8.84 -0.32
N VAL A 53 -9.78 8.63 -1.29
CA VAL A 53 -9.43 8.74 -2.73
C VAL A 53 -8.92 10.13 -3.09
N PHE A 54 -9.60 11.19 -2.65
CA PHE A 54 -9.17 12.56 -2.93
C PHE A 54 -7.87 12.93 -2.20
N ALA A 55 -7.71 12.47 -0.95
CA ALA A 55 -6.50 12.71 -0.18
C ALA A 55 -5.26 12.05 -0.83
N VAL A 56 -5.39 10.80 -1.30
CA VAL A 56 -4.29 10.07 -1.93
C VAL A 56 -3.86 10.71 -3.24
N ARG A 57 -4.80 11.15 -4.10
CA ARG A 57 -4.46 11.82 -5.37
C ARG A 57 -3.53 13.02 -5.15
N GLY A 58 -3.87 13.91 -4.21
CA GLY A 58 -3.03 15.07 -3.92
C GLY A 58 -1.66 14.74 -3.31
N ILE A 59 -1.52 13.58 -2.65
CA ILE A 59 -0.23 13.09 -2.14
C ILE A 59 0.62 12.54 -3.28
N THR A 60 0.03 11.73 -4.17
CA THR A 60 0.71 11.17 -5.34
C THR A 60 1.25 12.27 -6.24
N ASP A 61 0.44 13.27 -6.61
CA ASP A 61 0.87 14.37 -7.48
C ASP A 61 2.05 15.14 -6.89
N ARG A 62 2.06 15.36 -5.57
CA ARG A 62 3.19 16.00 -4.87
C ARG A 62 4.41 15.09 -4.79
N GLY A 63 4.19 13.80 -4.61
CA GLY A 63 5.24 12.78 -4.60
C GLY A 63 5.96 12.73 -5.94
N GLU A 64 5.22 12.72 -7.04
CA GLU A 64 5.76 12.76 -8.41
C GLU A 64 6.55 14.06 -8.66
N LYS A 65 6.01 15.21 -8.23
CA LYS A 65 6.73 16.50 -8.30
C LYS A 65 8.06 16.51 -7.57
N ASN A 66 8.08 16.00 -6.34
CA ASN A 66 9.31 15.94 -5.56
C ASN A 66 10.28 14.90 -6.13
N ALA A 67 9.78 13.76 -6.62
CA ALA A 67 10.59 12.73 -7.24
C ALA A 67 11.29 13.25 -8.50
N CYS A 68 10.54 13.90 -9.40
CA CYS A 68 11.14 14.46 -10.60
C CYS A 68 12.16 15.58 -10.28
N ALA A 69 11.84 16.52 -9.39
CA ALA A 69 12.78 17.57 -9.01
C ALA A 69 14.08 17.01 -8.38
N THR A 70 13.97 15.91 -7.64
CA THR A 70 15.12 15.21 -7.04
C THR A 70 15.94 14.50 -8.12
N GLU A 71 15.26 13.80 -9.04
CA GLU A 71 15.91 13.08 -10.13
C GLU A 71 16.63 14.04 -11.09
N LEU A 72 16.02 15.17 -11.43
CA LEU A 72 16.64 16.23 -12.24
C LEU A 72 18.00 16.64 -11.68
N ARG A 73 18.03 17.02 -10.39
CA ARG A 73 19.26 17.42 -9.71
C ARG A 73 20.26 16.26 -9.60
N SER A 74 19.78 15.04 -9.38
CA SER A 74 20.63 13.85 -9.30
C SER A 74 21.33 13.59 -10.64
N VAL A 75 20.61 13.74 -11.75
CA VAL A 75 21.15 13.56 -13.11
C VAL A 75 22.11 14.69 -13.47
N GLU A 76 21.79 15.95 -13.15
CA GLU A 76 22.70 17.08 -13.33
C GLU A 76 24.01 16.87 -12.56
N THR A 77 23.92 16.47 -11.28
CA THR A 77 25.09 16.17 -10.45
C THR A 77 25.89 14.99 -11.02
N ALA A 78 25.23 13.97 -11.53
CA ALA A 78 25.88 12.81 -12.15
C ALA A 78 26.66 13.20 -13.42
N ILE A 79 26.06 14.05 -14.26
CA ILE A 79 26.73 14.62 -15.44
C ILE A 79 27.95 15.43 -14.98
N GLU A 80 27.80 16.37 -14.06
CA GLU A 80 28.93 17.17 -13.57
C GLU A 80 30.06 16.30 -13.01
N ALA A 81 29.71 15.26 -12.25
CA ALA A 81 30.68 14.31 -11.71
C ALA A 81 31.39 13.50 -12.80
N TYR A 82 30.66 13.06 -13.84
CA TYR A 82 31.24 12.37 -14.98
C TYR A 82 32.24 13.25 -15.73
N TYR A 83 31.88 14.49 -16.03
CA TYR A 83 32.76 15.44 -16.73
C TYR A 83 33.98 15.81 -15.87
N ALA A 84 33.83 15.91 -14.55
CA ALA A 84 34.94 16.17 -13.63
C ALA A 84 35.95 15.02 -13.56
N GLN A 85 35.51 13.76 -13.70
CA GLN A 85 36.38 12.57 -13.62
C GLN A 85 36.97 12.16 -14.96
N ASN A 86 36.25 12.37 -16.06
CA ASN A 86 36.65 11.93 -17.40
C ASN A 86 37.35 13.02 -18.24
N ASN A 87 38.00 14.00 -17.60
CA ASN A 87 38.72 15.10 -18.26
C ASN A 87 37.88 15.83 -19.32
N GLN A 88 36.60 16.08 -19.05
CA GLN A 88 35.66 16.69 -19.99
C GLN A 88 35.43 15.90 -21.30
N THR A 89 35.70 14.59 -21.30
CA THR A 89 35.24 13.71 -22.40
C THR A 89 33.72 13.74 -22.43
N ASP A 90 33.15 13.96 -23.60
CA ASP A 90 31.70 14.06 -23.74
C ASP A 90 31.00 12.72 -23.49
N ALA A 91 29.96 12.74 -22.66
CA ALA A 91 29.03 11.62 -22.59
C ALA A 91 28.25 11.56 -23.90
N THR A 92 28.10 10.35 -24.45
CA THR A 92 27.40 10.14 -25.74
C THR A 92 26.05 9.46 -25.54
N SER A 93 25.86 8.83 -24.39
CA SER A 93 24.65 8.10 -24.02
C SER A 93 24.42 8.12 -22.51
N ILE A 94 23.20 7.76 -22.10
CA ILE A 94 22.87 7.58 -20.68
C ILE A 94 23.69 6.43 -20.07
N ASP A 95 24.06 5.42 -20.86
CA ASP A 95 24.83 4.26 -20.42
C ASP A 95 26.20 4.65 -19.85
N ASP A 96 26.79 5.74 -20.34
CA ASP A 96 28.06 6.29 -19.84
C ASP A 96 27.95 6.80 -18.38
N LEU A 97 26.73 7.08 -17.91
CA LEU A 97 26.45 7.58 -16.57
C LEU A 97 25.95 6.47 -15.62
N LEU A 98 25.45 5.34 -16.14
CA LEU A 98 24.88 4.27 -15.34
C LEU A 98 25.96 3.52 -14.53
N ASP A 99 25.51 2.83 -13.48
CA ASP A 99 26.28 2.08 -12.46
C ASP A 99 27.19 2.93 -11.56
N GLU A 100 28.02 3.78 -12.16
CA GLU A 100 29.01 4.61 -11.48
C GLU A 100 28.40 5.92 -10.95
N TYR A 101 27.69 6.68 -11.79
CA TYR A 101 27.17 8.01 -11.44
C TYR A 101 25.66 8.01 -11.19
N LEU A 102 24.91 7.14 -11.87
CA LEU A 102 23.47 6.93 -11.72
C LEU A 102 23.19 5.47 -11.40
N LYS A 103 22.34 5.20 -10.40
CA LYS A 103 22.01 3.84 -9.96
C LYS A 103 20.93 3.15 -10.77
N ALA A 104 20.19 3.91 -11.56
CA ALA A 104 19.14 3.42 -12.44
C ALA A 104 18.90 4.46 -13.54
N GLU A 105 18.25 4.03 -14.62
CA GLU A 105 17.76 4.95 -15.64
C GLU A 105 16.72 5.92 -15.03
N PRO A 106 16.80 7.22 -15.39
CA PRO A 106 15.84 8.20 -14.92
C PRO A 106 14.43 7.90 -15.46
N THR A 107 13.42 8.02 -14.61
CA THR A 107 12.02 7.70 -14.94
C THR A 107 11.20 8.92 -15.33
N TYR A 108 11.55 10.10 -14.80
CA TYR A 108 10.82 11.36 -14.98
C TYR A 108 11.56 12.35 -15.89
N VAL A 109 12.82 12.07 -16.22
CA VAL A 109 13.73 12.98 -16.90
C VAL A 109 14.39 12.31 -18.11
N THR A 110 14.58 13.08 -19.17
CA THR A 110 15.34 12.66 -20.36
C THR A 110 16.64 13.44 -20.46
N VAL A 111 17.71 12.76 -20.87
CA VAL A 111 19.01 13.39 -21.12
C VAL A 111 19.27 13.35 -22.62
N THR A 112 19.50 14.52 -23.22
CA THR A 112 19.87 14.65 -24.63
C THR A 112 21.35 14.98 -24.73
N PHE A 113 22.10 14.10 -25.38
CA PHE A 113 23.54 14.28 -25.62
C PHE A 113 23.76 14.93 -26.99
N PRO A 114 24.45 16.08 -27.06
CA PRO A 114 24.78 16.71 -28.33
C PRO A 114 25.91 15.95 -29.03
N GLN A 115 25.73 15.67 -30.32
CA GLN A 115 26.67 14.88 -31.14
C GLN A 115 28.02 15.57 -31.46
N ASN A 116 28.18 16.85 -31.10
CA ASN A 116 29.34 17.68 -31.47
C ASN A 116 30.15 18.17 -30.26
N GLY A 117 30.05 17.48 -29.13
CA GLY A 117 30.83 17.76 -27.93
C GLY A 117 30.37 18.99 -27.15
N GLY A 118 29.21 18.86 -26.51
CA GLY A 118 28.61 19.92 -25.70
C GLY A 118 28.01 19.36 -24.43
N THR A 119 27.53 20.25 -23.56
CA THR A 119 26.89 19.85 -22.31
C THR A 119 25.56 19.13 -22.59
N PRO A 120 25.36 17.91 -22.07
CA PRO A 120 24.09 17.23 -22.18
C PRO A 120 22.98 18.07 -21.54
N THR A 121 21.84 18.11 -22.21
CA THR A 121 20.67 18.85 -21.73
C THR A 121 19.74 17.87 -21.02
N VAL A 122 19.41 18.21 -19.78
CA VAL A 122 18.49 17.43 -18.96
C VAL A 122 17.11 18.10 -19.05
N THR A 123 16.08 17.33 -19.39
CA THR A 123 14.72 17.87 -19.57
C THR A 123 13.69 16.93 -18.97
N ALA A 124 12.78 17.50 -18.17
CA ALA A 124 11.61 16.82 -17.64
C ALA A 124 10.74 16.25 -18.78
N ILE A 125 10.31 15.00 -18.65
CA ILE A 125 9.36 14.38 -19.61
C ILE A 125 8.00 15.08 -19.55
N ASP A 126 7.58 15.46 -18.34
CA ASP A 126 6.41 16.30 -18.11
C ASP A 126 6.78 17.50 -17.22
N PRO A 127 6.92 18.71 -17.80
CA PRO A 127 7.32 19.89 -17.05
C PRO A 127 6.30 20.30 -15.99
N THR A 128 5.03 19.89 -16.11
CA THR A 128 4.00 20.19 -15.09
C THR A 128 4.17 19.35 -13.81
N ASN A 129 4.87 18.23 -13.92
CA ASN A 129 5.11 17.26 -12.86
C ASN A 129 6.51 17.34 -12.26
N CYS A 130 7.33 18.33 -12.62
CA CYS A 130 8.67 18.48 -12.04
C CYS A 130 8.81 19.70 -11.13
N GLY A 131 7.70 20.40 -10.89
CA GLY A 131 7.71 21.69 -10.22
C GLY A 131 8.45 22.74 -11.05
N ASP A 132 8.30 24.00 -10.70
CA ASP A 132 8.88 25.13 -11.46
C ASP A 132 10.43 25.22 -11.36
N SER A 133 11.11 24.11 -11.08
CA SER A 133 12.57 23.99 -11.11
C SER A 133 13.04 23.51 -12.49
N GLN A 134 12.81 24.33 -13.51
CA GLN A 134 13.83 24.44 -14.55
C GLN A 134 14.87 25.45 -14.06
N PRO A 135 16.16 25.26 -14.35
CA PRO A 135 17.19 26.27 -14.07
C PRO A 135 16.89 27.61 -14.76
#